data_AF-A0A3B8SXD9-F1
#
_entry.id   AF-A0A3B8SXD9-F1
#
_cell.length_a   1.000
_cell.length_b   1.000
_cell.length_c   1.000
_cell.angle_alpha   90.00
_cell.angle_beta   90.00
_cell.angle_gamma   90.00
#
_symmetry.space_group_name_H-M   'P 1'
#
loop_
_entity.id
_entity.type
_entity.pdbx_description
1 polymer ?
#
loop_
_entity_poly.entity_id
_entity_poly.type
_entity_poly.pdbx_seq_one_letter_code
_entity_poly.pdbx_strand_id
1 'polypeptide(L)'
;MSLYIILFAVILILLDQNRKLNNENNTLKKMKESPKRPFLSFCPKCGCNLNEYSAPNIKAQLKVNPNIEINNQKQEEIKTKINSLTKEEQKNNLILIIGAILIVLSAIIFLLSTWATSGNVTKTIIIFLMLIIFLAISKISESVFNLKQTAKVFFYISLCYLPISLLSISLFGLFGHYLSIYGSGKYIYFSLSCLITSIIYLLIKEKHDSIFLKTITEMFLYATIIFTSISITTNIFIESLIFIIYIIL
;
A
#
# COMPACT_ATOMS: atom_id res chain seq x y z
N MET A 1 -12.94 -11.20 -12.41
CA MET A 1 -13.27 -10.08 -11.51
C MET A 1 -12.16 -9.79 -10.48
N SER A 2 -11.55 -10.81 -9.86
CA SER A 2 -10.49 -10.63 -8.83
C SER A 2 -9.21 -9.94 -9.32
N LEU A 3 -8.83 -10.12 -10.60
CA LEU A 3 -7.64 -9.47 -11.18
C LEU A 3 -7.77 -7.94 -11.27
N TYR A 4 -8.98 -7.45 -11.55
CA TYR A 4 -9.27 -6.00 -11.63
C TYR A 4 -9.17 -5.32 -10.26
N ILE A 5 -9.58 -6.02 -9.19
CA ILE A 5 -9.51 -5.50 -7.82
C ILE A 5 -8.04 -5.39 -7.38
N ILE A 6 -7.21 -6.38 -7.71
CA ILE A 6 -5.78 -6.37 -7.42
C ILE A 6 -5.08 -5.27 -8.25
N LEU A 7 -5.40 -5.16 -9.54
CA LEU A 7 -4.85 -4.11 -10.41
C LEU A 7 -5.23 -2.71 -9.89
N PHE A 8 -6.48 -2.54 -9.45
CA PHE A 8 -6.95 -1.27 -8.89
C PHE A 8 -6.26 -0.94 -7.57
N ALA A 9 -6.07 -1.91 -6.68
CA ALA A 9 -5.30 -1.71 -5.44
C ALA A 9 -3.84 -1.32 -5.72
N VAL A 10 -3.19 -1.94 -6.70
CA VAL A 10 -1.81 -1.59 -7.12
C VAL A 10 -1.77 -0.18 -7.72
N ILE A 11 -2.73 0.18 -8.58
CA ILE A 11 -2.83 1.53 -9.16
C ILE A 11 -3.02 2.57 -8.06
N LEU A 12 -3.86 2.30 -7.05
CA LEU A 12 -4.04 3.21 -5.92
C LEU A 12 -2.76 3.37 -5.08
N ILE A 13 -2.01 2.29 -4.85
CA ILE A 13 -0.71 2.35 -4.16
C ILE A 13 0.30 3.20 -4.95
N LEU A 14 0.32 3.05 -6.28
CA LEU A 14 1.20 3.85 -7.14
C LEU A 14 0.79 5.34 -7.16
N LEU A 15 -0.50 5.64 -7.15
CA LEU A 15 -1.00 7.02 -7.10
C LEU A 15 -0.68 7.72 -5.77
N ASP A 16 -0.71 7.00 -4.65
CA ASP A 16 -0.35 7.54 -3.34
C ASP A 16 1.14 7.92 -3.28
N GLN A 17 2.02 7.05 -3.78
CA GLN A 17 3.46 7.36 -3.86
C GLN A 17 3.73 8.55 -4.79
N ASN A 18 3.05 8.61 -5.94
CA ASN A 18 3.22 9.70 -6.89
C ASN A 18 2.75 11.05 -6.32
N ARG A 19 1.65 11.05 -5.54
CA ARG A 19 1.16 12.26 -4.86
C ARG A 19 2.17 12.74 -3.81
N LYS A 20 2.79 11.83 -3.06
CA LYS A 20 3.81 12.18 -2.07
C LYS A 20 5.05 12.81 -2.71
N LEU A 21 5.54 12.23 -3.80
CA LEU A 21 6.65 12.76 -4.60
C LEU A 21 6.33 14.16 -5.18
N ASN A 22 5.11 14.36 -5.66
CA ASN A 22 4.70 15.65 -6.21
C ASN A 22 4.65 16.74 -5.12
N ASN A 23 4.23 16.40 -3.92
CA ASN A 23 4.21 17.32 -2.78
C ASN A 23 5.64 17.73 -2.37
N GLU A 24 6.58 16.77 -2.31
CA GLU A 24 7.99 17.04 -2.04
C GLU A 24 8.59 17.96 -3.12
N ASN A 25 8.34 17.68 -4.40
CA ASN A 25 8.77 18.54 -5.51
C ASN A 25 8.20 19.97 -5.44
N ASN A 26 6.94 20.13 -5.03
CA ASN A 26 6.33 21.45 -4.86
C ASN A 26 6.89 22.20 -3.65
N THR A 27 7.24 21.51 -2.57
CA THR A 27 7.95 22.14 -1.43
C THR A 27 9.36 22.60 -1.81
N LEU A 28 10.09 21.80 -2.59
CA LEU A 28 11.42 22.16 -3.09
C LEU A 28 11.36 23.36 -4.06
N LYS A 29 10.32 23.45 -4.90
CA LYS A 29 10.07 24.63 -5.75
C LYS A 29 9.79 25.88 -4.92
N LYS A 30 8.96 25.80 -3.88
CA LYS A 30 8.68 26.92 -2.97
C LYS A 30 9.91 27.36 -2.18
N MET A 31 10.80 26.45 -1.80
CA MET A 31 12.09 26.77 -1.18
C MET A 31 13.07 27.43 -2.15
N LYS A 32 12.96 27.14 -3.46
CA LYS A 32 13.77 27.77 -4.51
C LYS A 32 13.24 29.15 -4.93
N GLU A 33 11.93 29.39 -4.78
CA GLU A 33 11.24 30.64 -5.10
C GLU A 33 11.13 31.62 -3.93
N SER A 34 11.53 31.23 -2.70
CA SER A 34 11.55 32.19 -1.59
C SER A 34 12.51 33.35 -1.91
N PRO A 35 12.05 34.62 -1.84
CA PRO A 35 12.87 35.77 -2.21
C PRO A 35 14.12 35.80 -1.33
N LYS A 36 15.29 36.05 -1.94
CA LYS A 36 16.52 36.43 -1.22
C LYS A 36 16.14 37.55 -0.26
N ARG A 37 16.01 37.23 1.04
CA ARG A 37 15.73 38.23 2.06
C ARG A 37 16.86 39.27 1.98
N PRO A 38 16.55 40.57 1.84
CA PRO A 38 17.58 41.59 1.91
C PRO A 38 18.30 41.42 3.24
N PHE A 39 19.64 41.35 3.15
CA PHE A 39 20.52 41.31 4.30
C PHE A 39 20.27 42.59 5.11
N LEU A 40 19.46 42.45 6.16
CA LEU A 40 19.05 43.55 7.01
C LEU A 40 20.20 43.87 7.97
N SER A 41 21.21 44.59 7.49
CA SER A 41 22.23 45.20 8.34
C SER A 41 21.87 46.66 8.58
N PHE A 42 20.99 46.90 9.56
CA PHE A 42 20.81 48.22 10.15
C PHE A 42 21.21 48.12 11.62
N CYS A 43 22.44 48.54 11.94
CA CYS A 43 22.94 48.57 13.30
C CYS A 43 22.62 49.97 13.87
N PRO A 44 21.72 50.11 14.87
CA PRO A 44 21.22 51.41 15.33
C PRO A 44 22.22 52.18 16.22
N LYS A 45 23.55 52.01 16.00
CA LYS A 45 24.58 52.61 16.86
C LYS A 45 25.71 53.34 16.14
N CYS A 46 25.75 53.34 14.81
CA CYS A 46 26.77 54.05 14.04
C CYS A 46 26.15 54.69 12.81
N GLY A 47 25.84 56.00 12.91
CA GLY A 47 25.28 56.78 11.82
C GLY A 47 26.33 57.12 10.77
N CYS A 48 26.46 56.28 9.74
CA CYS A 48 27.17 56.65 8.51
C CYS A 48 26.36 56.24 7.28
N ASN A 49 26.21 57.19 6.35
CA ASN A 49 25.60 57.04 5.04
C ASN A 49 26.71 56.86 4.00
N LEU A 50 26.55 55.91 3.07
CA LEU A 50 27.35 55.82 1.86
C LEU A 50 26.39 55.86 0.67
N ASN A 51 26.13 57.10 0.25
CA ASN A 51 25.72 57.38 -1.12
C ASN A 51 26.91 57.11 -2.04
N GLU A 52 26.59 56.91 -3.32
CA GLU A 52 27.48 57.01 -4.48
C GLU A 52 28.25 55.71 -4.81
N TYR A 53 27.70 54.93 -5.76
CA TYR A 53 28.31 54.69 -7.07
C TYR A 53 27.41 53.75 -7.92
N SER A 54 26.73 54.38 -8.89
CA SER A 54 26.36 53.90 -10.23
C SER A 54 26.27 52.39 -10.50
N ALA A 55 25.08 51.94 -10.89
CA ALA A 55 24.94 50.77 -11.76
C ALA A 55 25.58 51.07 -13.14
N PRO A 56 26.32 50.12 -13.72
CA PRO A 56 25.96 49.74 -15.09
C PRO A 56 26.05 48.24 -15.40
N ASN A 57 25.03 47.82 -16.14
CA ASN A 57 25.05 46.84 -17.23
C ASN A 57 25.16 45.33 -16.90
N ILE A 58 23.98 44.72 -16.80
CA ILE A 58 23.72 43.27 -16.82
C ILE A 58 23.92 42.77 -18.26
N LYS A 59 25.16 42.61 -18.75
CA LYS A 59 25.46 41.89 -20.01
C LYS A 59 26.95 41.67 -20.24
N ALA A 60 27.66 41.06 -19.28
CA ALA A 60 28.85 40.23 -19.51
C ALA A 60 29.31 39.67 -18.15
N GLN A 61 29.95 38.50 -18.15
CA GLN A 61 30.41 37.69 -17.01
C GLN A 61 29.43 36.57 -16.60
N LEU A 62 29.17 35.66 -17.55
CA LEU A 62 29.09 34.23 -17.21
C LEU A 62 30.46 33.82 -16.63
N LYS A 63 30.54 33.45 -15.35
CA LYS A 63 31.48 32.41 -14.87
C LYS A 63 31.11 31.92 -13.45
N VAL A 64 30.69 30.64 -13.41
CA VAL A 64 30.87 29.65 -12.34
C VAL A 64 30.32 30.00 -10.93
N ASN A 65 29.15 29.43 -10.62
CA ASN A 65 28.70 29.22 -9.24
C ASN A 65 29.32 27.88 -8.72
N PRO A 66 30.16 27.88 -7.67
CA PRO A 66 30.90 26.69 -7.18
C PRO A 66 30.06 25.62 -6.46
N ASN A 67 28.76 25.84 -6.26
CA ASN A 67 27.94 24.96 -5.40
C ASN A 67 27.36 23.72 -6.09
N ILE A 68 27.65 23.50 -7.39
CA ILE A 68 27.21 22.30 -8.12
C ILE A 68 28.34 21.23 -8.13
N GLU A 69 29.59 21.60 -7.91
CA GLU A 69 30.73 20.65 -7.93
C GLU A 69 30.95 19.93 -6.59
N ILE A 70 30.63 20.54 -5.45
CA ILE A 70 30.87 19.92 -4.13
C ILE A 70 29.97 18.68 -3.90
N ASN A 71 28.76 18.65 -4.47
CA ASN A 71 27.83 17.52 -4.28
C ASN A 71 28.10 16.35 -5.24
N ASN A 72 28.75 16.61 -6.38
CA ASN A 72 29.10 15.56 -7.33
C ASN A 72 30.41 14.86 -6.97
N GLN A 73 31.41 15.58 -6.40
CA GLN A 73 32.67 14.94 -5.98
C GLN A 73 32.50 14.01 -4.77
N LYS A 74 31.65 14.37 -3.78
CA LYS A 74 31.40 13.48 -2.63
C LYS A 74 30.56 12.26 -2.99
N GLN A 75 29.73 12.33 -4.04
CA GLN A 75 28.96 11.18 -4.53
C GLN A 75 29.76 10.28 -5.49
N GLU A 76 30.76 10.80 -6.19
CA GLU A 76 31.63 9.98 -7.05
C GLU A 76 32.73 9.24 -6.28
N GLU A 77 33.33 9.84 -5.23
CA GLU A 77 34.31 9.13 -4.39
C GLU A 77 33.69 8.00 -3.55
N ILE A 78 32.44 8.17 -3.08
CA ILE A 78 31.72 7.10 -2.37
C ILE A 78 31.31 5.99 -3.34
N LYS A 79 30.88 6.30 -4.57
CA LYS A 79 30.55 5.30 -5.59
C LYS A 79 31.78 4.53 -6.08
N THR A 80 32.94 5.19 -6.24
CA THR A 80 34.18 4.50 -6.67
C THR A 80 34.85 3.71 -5.55
N LYS A 81 34.78 4.16 -4.28
CA LYS A 81 35.30 3.41 -3.13
C LYS A 81 34.41 2.24 -2.71
N ILE A 82 33.09 2.35 -2.89
CA ILE A 82 32.19 1.19 -2.78
C ILE A 82 32.53 0.19 -3.88
N ASN A 83 32.61 0.59 -5.16
CA ASN A 83 32.78 -0.35 -6.27
C ASN A 83 34.08 -1.18 -6.25
N SER A 84 35.14 -0.76 -5.56
CA SER A 84 36.42 -1.50 -5.50
C SER A 84 36.55 -2.47 -4.31
N LEU A 85 35.84 -2.25 -3.20
CA LEU A 85 35.75 -3.19 -2.07
C LEU A 85 34.69 -4.28 -2.28
N THR A 86 33.81 -4.07 -3.26
CA THR A 86 32.51 -4.74 -3.37
C THR A 86 32.51 -5.98 -4.27
N LYS A 87 33.56 -6.25 -5.06
CA LYS A 87 33.54 -7.37 -6.02
C LYS A 87 33.66 -8.77 -5.40
N GLU A 88 34.22 -8.88 -4.20
CA GLU A 88 34.28 -10.17 -3.48
C GLU A 88 33.12 -10.34 -2.49
N GLU A 89 32.73 -9.28 -1.77
CA GLU A 89 31.60 -9.32 -0.84
C GLU A 89 30.23 -9.41 -1.55
N GLN A 90 30.07 -8.86 -2.76
CA GLN A 90 28.83 -9.02 -3.53
C GLN A 90 28.63 -10.43 -4.05
N LYS A 91 29.68 -11.18 -4.39
CA LYS A 91 29.51 -12.57 -4.83
C LYS A 91 28.84 -13.41 -3.74
N ASN A 92 29.18 -13.16 -2.47
CA ASN A 92 28.58 -13.85 -1.33
C ASN A 92 27.15 -13.37 -1.02
N ASN A 93 26.84 -12.09 -1.20
CA ASN A 93 25.46 -11.64 -1.07
C ASN A 93 24.57 -12.12 -2.23
N LEU A 94 25.12 -12.29 -3.42
CA LEU A 94 24.40 -12.84 -4.56
C LEU A 94 24.03 -14.31 -4.35
N ILE A 95 24.97 -15.15 -3.85
CA ILE A 95 24.65 -16.55 -3.55
C ILE A 95 23.58 -16.67 -2.45
N LEU A 96 23.61 -15.78 -1.45
CA LEU A 96 22.60 -15.75 -0.39
C LEU A 96 21.22 -15.30 -0.90
N ILE A 97 21.17 -14.26 -1.72
CA ILE A 97 19.92 -13.76 -2.33
C ILE A 97 19.31 -14.81 -3.26
N ILE A 98 20.14 -15.47 -4.07
CA ILE A 98 19.72 -16.57 -4.95
C ILE A 98 19.18 -17.75 -4.14
N GLY A 99 19.87 -18.12 -3.05
CA GLY A 99 19.40 -19.15 -2.12
C GLY A 99 18.05 -18.78 -1.50
N ALA A 100 17.88 -17.54 -1.05
CA ALA A 100 16.61 -17.07 -0.48
C ALA A 100 15.46 -17.09 -1.50
N ILE A 101 15.70 -16.65 -2.74
CA ILE A 101 14.71 -16.72 -3.82
C ILE A 101 14.34 -18.17 -4.12
N LEU A 102 15.30 -19.10 -4.17
CA LEU A 102 15.05 -20.53 -4.37
C LEU A 102 14.20 -21.13 -3.24
N ILE A 103 14.46 -20.77 -1.98
CA ILE A 103 13.65 -21.21 -0.83
C ILE A 103 12.22 -20.70 -0.95
N VAL A 104 12.04 -19.41 -1.24
CA VAL A 104 10.70 -18.82 -1.41
C VAL A 104 9.97 -19.47 -2.59
N LEU A 105 10.66 -19.70 -3.70
CA LEU A 105 10.09 -20.33 -4.89
C LEU A 105 9.70 -21.79 -4.61
N SER A 106 10.55 -22.53 -3.90
CA SER A 106 10.26 -23.90 -3.46
C SER A 106 9.00 -23.94 -2.59
N ALA A 107 8.86 -23.04 -1.62
CA ALA A 107 7.67 -22.94 -0.79
C ALA A 107 6.42 -22.63 -1.63
N ILE A 108 6.49 -21.72 -2.60
CA ILE A 108 5.38 -21.39 -3.50
C ILE A 108 4.98 -22.60 -4.35
N ILE A 109 5.94 -23.28 -4.98
CA ILE A 109 5.68 -24.46 -5.82
C ILE A 109 5.07 -25.58 -4.98
N PHE A 110 5.59 -25.81 -3.78
CA PHE A 110 5.07 -26.82 -2.85
C PHE A 110 3.63 -26.52 -2.42
N LEU A 111 3.32 -25.27 -2.11
CA LEU A 111 1.95 -24.83 -1.83
C LEU A 111 1.02 -25.06 -3.04
N LEU A 112 1.50 -24.76 -4.25
CA LEU A 112 0.71 -24.87 -5.47
C LEU A 112 0.47 -26.33 -5.88
N SER A 113 1.47 -27.21 -5.73
CA SER A 113 1.36 -28.63 -6.05
C SER A 113 0.45 -29.38 -5.07
N THR A 114 0.54 -29.03 -3.79
CA THR A 114 -0.32 -29.59 -2.72
C THR A 114 -1.73 -28.97 -2.74
N TRP A 115 -1.95 -27.91 -3.52
CA TRP A 115 -3.26 -27.27 -3.61
C TRP A 115 -4.34 -28.21 -4.13
N ALA A 116 -4.07 -29.06 -5.11
CA ALA A 116 -5.10 -29.96 -5.63
C ALA A 116 -5.51 -31.05 -4.61
N THR A 117 -4.53 -31.57 -3.86
CA THR A 117 -4.69 -32.72 -2.96
C THR A 117 -5.08 -32.33 -1.54
N SER A 118 -4.91 -31.07 -1.15
CA SER A 118 -5.29 -30.59 0.19
C SER A 118 -6.81 -30.48 0.35
N GLY A 119 -7.28 -30.90 1.51
CA GLY A 119 -8.68 -30.75 1.91
C GLY A 119 -9.10 -29.28 1.97
N ASN A 120 -10.39 -29.04 1.73
CA ASN A 120 -11.00 -27.71 1.73
C ASN A 120 -10.68 -26.89 2.99
N VAL A 121 -10.74 -27.54 4.16
CA VAL A 121 -10.42 -26.93 5.46
C VAL A 121 -8.97 -26.48 5.53
N THR A 122 -8.04 -27.33 5.09
CA THR A 122 -6.60 -27.05 5.12
C THR A 122 -6.25 -25.84 4.25
N LYS A 123 -6.87 -25.72 3.07
CA LYS A 123 -6.68 -24.56 2.16
C LYS A 123 -7.06 -23.25 2.83
N THR A 124 -8.20 -23.22 3.51
CA THR A 124 -8.66 -22.05 4.25
C THR A 124 -7.71 -21.70 5.40
N ILE A 125 -7.25 -22.71 6.16
CA ILE A 125 -6.31 -22.51 7.26
C ILE A 125 -5.00 -21.91 6.74
N ILE A 126 -4.47 -22.39 5.61
CA ILE A 126 -3.23 -21.84 5.03
C ILE A 126 -3.39 -20.36 4.65
N ILE A 127 -4.51 -19.97 4.04
CA ILE A 127 -4.78 -18.58 3.69
C ILE A 127 -4.89 -17.71 4.96
N PHE A 128 -5.57 -18.21 6.00
CA PHE A 128 -5.70 -17.51 7.27
C PHE A 128 -4.36 -17.41 8.01
N LEU A 129 -3.52 -18.43 7.91
CA LEU A 129 -2.18 -18.44 8.49
C LEU A 129 -1.30 -17.38 7.82
N MET A 130 -1.40 -17.21 6.51
CA MET A 130 -0.69 -16.14 5.78
C MET A 130 -1.07 -14.76 6.29
N LEU A 131 -2.36 -14.51 6.52
CA LEU A 131 -2.84 -13.26 7.14
C LEU A 131 -2.16 -13.00 8.49
N ILE A 132 -2.12 -14.00 9.38
CA ILE A 132 -1.50 -13.88 10.70
C ILE A 132 0.01 -13.64 10.59
N ILE A 133 0.69 -14.38 9.70
CA ILE A 133 2.13 -14.27 9.48
C ILE A 133 2.49 -12.86 9.02
N PHE A 134 1.78 -12.30 8.04
CA PHE A 134 2.06 -10.94 7.57
C PHE A 134 1.80 -9.88 8.65
N LEU A 135 0.78 -10.07 9.50
CA LEU A 135 0.55 -9.19 10.66
C LEU A 135 1.68 -9.31 11.70
N ALA A 136 2.15 -10.53 11.98
CA ALA A 136 3.25 -10.77 12.90
C ALA A 136 4.55 -10.14 12.40
N ILE A 137 4.86 -10.33 11.11
CA ILE A 137 6.04 -9.74 10.46
C ILE A 137 5.95 -8.22 10.46
N SER A 138 4.77 -7.63 10.25
CA SER A 138 4.59 -6.18 10.34
C SER A 138 4.99 -5.65 11.72
N LYS A 139 4.53 -6.29 12.80
CA LYS A 139 4.90 -5.92 14.17
C LYS A 139 6.39 -6.15 14.45
N ILE A 140 6.94 -7.31 14.03
CA ILE A 140 8.37 -7.63 14.19
C ILE A 140 9.24 -6.61 13.42
N SER A 141 8.82 -6.19 12.24
CA SER A 141 9.57 -5.26 11.40
C SER A 141 9.64 -3.86 12.04
N GLU A 142 8.56 -3.46 12.71
CA GLU A 142 8.53 -2.22 13.48
C GLU A 142 9.41 -2.31 14.74
N SER A 143 9.33 -3.41 15.50
CA SER A 143 10.02 -3.54 16.79
C SER A 143 11.51 -3.92 16.68
N VAL A 144 11.86 -4.83 15.76
CA VAL A 144 13.22 -5.39 15.65
C VAL A 144 14.06 -4.60 14.66
N PHE A 145 13.49 -4.25 13.49
CA PHE A 145 14.25 -3.65 12.40
C PHE A 145 14.11 -2.13 12.29
N ASN A 146 13.20 -1.50 13.04
CA ASN A 146 12.90 -0.05 12.99
C ASN A 146 12.57 0.47 11.57
N LEU A 147 12.26 -0.41 10.61
CA LEU A 147 11.94 -0.06 9.23
C LEU A 147 10.44 0.28 9.11
N LYS A 148 10.08 1.48 9.59
CA LYS A 148 8.69 1.97 9.63
C LYS A 148 7.96 1.93 8.28
N GLN A 149 8.69 2.08 7.18
CA GLN A 149 8.10 2.06 5.83
C GLN A 149 7.76 0.64 5.37
N THR A 150 8.63 -0.32 5.64
CA THR A 150 8.43 -1.73 5.27
C THR A 150 7.34 -2.38 6.15
N ALA A 151 7.31 -2.07 7.45
CA ALA A 151 6.28 -2.54 8.37
C ALA A 151 4.86 -2.14 7.93
N LYS A 152 4.68 -0.90 7.42
CA LYS A 152 3.39 -0.41 6.88
C LYS A 152 2.97 -1.17 5.63
N VAL A 153 3.90 -1.51 4.73
CA VAL A 153 3.58 -2.29 3.52
C VAL A 153 3.07 -3.68 3.90
N PHE A 154 3.76 -4.37 4.81
CA PHE A 154 3.30 -5.68 5.30
C PHE A 154 1.94 -5.59 6.02
N PHE A 155 1.71 -4.49 6.74
CA PHE A 155 0.41 -4.24 7.35
C PHE A 155 -0.71 -4.14 6.32
N TYR A 156 -0.54 -3.33 5.27
CA TYR A 156 -1.54 -3.17 4.21
C TYR A 156 -1.74 -4.46 3.39
N ILE A 157 -0.68 -5.22 3.15
CA ILE A 157 -0.77 -6.54 2.50
C ILE A 157 -1.65 -7.47 3.35
N SER A 158 -1.41 -7.53 4.66
CA SER A 158 -2.23 -8.31 5.59
C SER A 158 -3.69 -7.89 5.53
N LEU A 159 -3.94 -6.58 5.52
CA LEU A 159 -5.28 -6.03 5.40
C LEU A 159 -5.98 -6.56 4.16
N CYS A 160 -5.31 -6.57 3.00
CA CYS A 160 -5.84 -7.13 1.75
C CYS A 160 -6.13 -8.64 1.84
N TYR A 161 -5.30 -9.39 2.59
CA TYR A 161 -5.53 -10.82 2.84
C TYR A 161 -6.79 -11.10 3.69
N LEU A 162 -7.25 -10.14 4.47
CA LEU A 162 -8.39 -10.31 5.36
C LEU A 162 -9.70 -10.62 4.59
N PRO A 163 -10.20 -9.78 3.66
CA PRO A 163 -11.38 -10.11 2.86
C PRO A 163 -11.17 -11.35 1.99
N ILE A 164 -9.94 -11.63 1.53
CA ILE A 164 -9.60 -12.83 0.76
C ILE A 164 -9.80 -14.10 1.60
N SER A 165 -9.37 -14.08 2.87
CA SER A 165 -9.54 -15.19 3.80
C SER A 165 -11.02 -15.48 4.06
N LEU A 166 -11.83 -14.43 4.24
CA LEU A 166 -13.28 -14.54 4.40
C LEU A 166 -13.96 -15.11 3.16
N LEU A 167 -13.56 -14.66 1.97
CA LEU A 167 -14.06 -15.22 0.70
C LEU A 167 -13.73 -16.71 0.57
N SER A 168 -12.53 -17.11 0.98
CA SER A 168 -12.08 -18.50 0.91
C SER A 168 -12.97 -19.45 1.71
N ILE A 169 -13.46 -19.02 2.88
CA ILE A 169 -14.31 -19.85 3.74
C ILE A 169 -15.63 -20.22 3.02
N SER A 170 -16.26 -19.26 2.30
CA SER A 170 -17.46 -19.55 1.52
C SER A 170 -17.17 -20.30 0.23
N LEU A 171 -16.05 -20.02 -0.43
CA LEU A 171 -15.62 -20.73 -1.64
C LEU A 171 -15.46 -22.23 -1.39
N PHE A 172 -14.92 -22.59 -0.22
CA PHE A 172 -14.73 -23.98 0.17
C PHE A 172 -15.92 -24.58 0.93
N GLY A 173 -16.99 -23.79 1.16
CA GLY A 173 -18.23 -24.26 1.77
C GLY A 173 -18.10 -24.64 3.25
N LEU A 174 -17.16 -24.05 3.99
CA LEU A 174 -16.89 -24.40 5.40
C LEU A 174 -18.09 -24.13 6.34
N PHE A 175 -18.90 -23.12 6.03
CA PHE A 175 -20.13 -22.78 6.77
C PHE A 175 -21.38 -23.55 6.28
N GLY A 176 -21.20 -24.58 5.46
CA GLY A 176 -22.28 -25.41 4.92
C GLY A 176 -22.74 -24.97 3.52
N HIS A 177 -23.60 -25.79 2.91
CA HIS A 177 -24.01 -25.63 1.50
C HIS A 177 -24.79 -24.33 1.25
N TYR A 178 -25.60 -23.88 2.20
CA TYR A 178 -26.41 -22.67 2.06
C TYR A 178 -25.58 -21.38 1.94
N LEU A 179 -24.48 -21.26 2.70
CA LEU A 179 -23.57 -20.10 2.68
C LEU A 179 -22.39 -20.26 1.71
N SER A 180 -22.34 -21.38 0.98
CA SER A 180 -21.36 -21.57 -0.08
C SER A 180 -21.66 -20.66 -1.28
N ILE A 181 -20.67 -20.42 -2.13
CA ILE A 181 -20.82 -19.68 -3.39
C ILE A 181 -21.91 -20.27 -4.30
N TYR A 182 -22.15 -21.58 -4.18
CA TYR A 182 -23.18 -22.30 -4.93
C TYR A 182 -24.55 -22.32 -4.24
N GLY A 183 -24.62 -21.89 -2.98
CA GLY A 183 -25.84 -21.86 -2.19
C GLY A 183 -26.73 -20.67 -2.51
N SER A 184 -28.02 -20.80 -2.16
CA SER A 184 -29.01 -19.72 -2.26
C SER A 184 -28.67 -18.53 -1.36
N GLY A 185 -27.98 -18.76 -0.23
CA GLY A 185 -27.59 -17.74 0.75
C GLY A 185 -26.26 -17.02 0.44
N LYS A 186 -25.66 -17.20 -0.75
CA LYS A 186 -24.34 -16.64 -1.08
C LYS A 186 -24.22 -15.12 -0.89
N TYR A 187 -25.26 -14.37 -1.22
CA TYR A 187 -25.26 -12.90 -1.11
C TYR A 187 -25.28 -12.43 0.34
N ILE A 188 -25.93 -13.19 1.23
CA ILE A 188 -25.94 -12.94 2.68
C ILE A 188 -24.53 -13.11 3.24
N TYR A 189 -23.85 -14.19 2.84
CA TYR A 189 -22.47 -14.42 3.27
C TYR A 189 -21.50 -13.33 2.79
N PHE A 190 -21.61 -12.92 1.52
CA PHE A 190 -20.76 -11.84 0.99
C PHE A 190 -21.02 -10.52 1.70
N SER A 191 -22.27 -10.19 1.99
CA SER A 191 -22.60 -9.02 2.80
C SER A 191 -21.95 -9.09 4.19
N LEU A 192 -22.11 -10.22 4.90
CA LEU A 192 -21.53 -10.41 6.22
C LEU A 192 -20.00 -10.32 6.20
N SER A 193 -19.36 -10.86 5.16
CA SER A 193 -17.91 -10.82 4.98
C SER A 193 -17.39 -9.40 4.73
N CYS A 194 -18.08 -8.62 3.90
CA CYS A 194 -17.73 -7.22 3.67
C CYS A 194 -17.98 -6.38 4.94
N LEU A 195 -19.03 -6.70 5.71
CA LEU A 195 -19.36 -6.01 6.96
C LEU A 195 -18.29 -6.27 8.02
N ILE A 196 -17.88 -7.53 8.21
CA ILE A 196 -16.81 -7.88 9.15
C ILE A 196 -15.51 -7.16 8.79
N THR A 197 -15.19 -7.12 7.49
CA THR A 197 -13.96 -6.47 6.99
C THR A 197 -14.01 -4.97 7.26
N SER A 198 -15.17 -4.34 7.01
CA SER A 198 -15.38 -2.91 7.27
C SER A 198 -15.21 -2.57 8.76
N ILE A 199 -15.81 -3.37 9.67
CA ILE A 199 -15.65 -3.17 11.12
C ILE A 199 -14.18 -3.25 11.53
N ILE A 200 -13.47 -4.29 11.07
CA ILE A 200 -12.04 -4.46 11.40
C ILE A 200 -11.23 -3.25 10.93
N TYR A 201 -11.55 -2.70 9.75
CA TYR A 201 -10.84 -1.54 9.20
C TYR A 201 -11.15 -0.25 9.98
N LEU A 202 -12.38 -0.09 10.47
CA LEU A 202 -12.75 1.02 11.35
C LEU A 202 -11.97 1.01 12.66
N LEU A 203 -11.83 -0.17 13.30
CA LEU A 203 -11.04 -0.31 14.54
C LEU A 203 -9.57 0.05 14.31
N ILE A 204 -9.04 -0.26 13.13
CA ILE A 204 -7.64 0.02 12.77
C ILE A 204 -7.43 1.51 12.45
N LYS A 205 -8.44 2.16 11.86
CA LYS A 205 -8.42 3.58 11.52
C LYS A 205 -8.20 4.47 12.73
N GLU A 206 -8.78 4.14 13.89
CA GLU A 206 -8.58 4.91 15.13
C GLU A 206 -7.10 5.03 15.52
N LYS A 207 -6.28 4.05 15.15
CA LYS A 207 -4.85 4.03 15.44
C LYS A 207 -3.98 4.62 14.32
N HIS A 208 -4.46 4.61 13.07
CA HIS A 208 -3.70 5.02 11.90
C HIS A 208 -4.55 5.89 10.97
N ASP A 209 -4.35 7.21 11.04
CA ASP A 209 -5.03 8.18 10.18
C ASP A 209 -4.38 8.22 8.78
N SER A 210 -4.67 7.19 7.98
CA SER A 210 -4.28 7.14 6.57
C SER A 210 -5.50 7.26 5.66
N ILE A 211 -5.39 8.15 4.66
CA ILE A 211 -6.46 8.40 3.69
C ILE A 211 -6.83 7.13 2.93
N PHE A 212 -5.85 6.25 2.70
CA PHE A 212 -6.00 4.96 2.05
C PHE A 212 -6.93 4.01 2.83
N LEU A 213 -6.73 3.90 4.14
CA LEU A 213 -7.61 3.10 5.02
C LEU A 213 -9.05 3.61 4.98
N LYS A 214 -9.24 4.94 5.00
CA LYS A 214 -10.57 5.55 4.94
C LYS A 214 -11.29 5.21 3.63
N THR A 215 -10.63 5.42 2.48
CA THR A 215 -11.21 5.16 1.16
C THR A 215 -11.59 3.69 0.97
N ILE A 216 -10.74 2.76 1.45
CA ILE A 216 -11.06 1.32 1.33
C ILE A 216 -12.22 0.93 2.24
N THR A 217 -12.27 1.47 3.46
CA THR A 217 -13.38 1.18 4.38
C THR A 217 -14.73 1.62 3.79
N GLU A 218 -14.77 2.81 3.19
CA GLU A 218 -15.95 3.33 2.49
C GLU A 218 -16.34 2.44 1.29
N MET A 219 -15.36 1.98 0.48
CA MET A 219 -15.61 1.04 -0.62
C MET A 219 -16.26 -0.27 -0.14
N PHE A 220 -15.76 -0.87 0.94
CA PHE A 220 -16.34 -2.09 1.50
C PHE A 220 -17.74 -1.84 2.08
N LEU A 221 -18.00 -0.67 2.68
CA LEU A 221 -19.32 -0.30 3.16
C LEU A 221 -20.34 -0.23 2.01
N TYR A 222 -20.01 0.46 0.92
CA TYR A 222 -20.89 0.47 -0.26
C TYR A 222 -21.12 -0.93 -0.82
N ALA A 223 -20.10 -1.79 -0.84
CA ALA A 223 -20.25 -3.18 -1.25
C ALA A 223 -21.23 -3.95 -0.35
N THR A 224 -21.21 -3.75 0.98
CA THR A 224 -22.20 -4.38 1.87
C THR A 224 -23.64 -4.01 1.50
N ILE A 225 -23.90 -2.72 1.27
CA ILE A 225 -25.23 -2.20 0.93
C ILE A 225 -25.73 -2.77 -0.40
N ILE A 226 -24.84 -2.90 -1.38
CA ILE A 226 -25.16 -3.50 -2.68
C ILE A 226 -25.50 -4.99 -2.51
N PHE A 227 -24.68 -5.76 -1.78
CA PHE A 227 -24.93 -7.18 -1.58
C PHE A 227 -26.18 -7.47 -0.74
N THR A 228 -26.48 -6.67 0.29
CA THR A 228 -27.75 -6.78 1.01
C THR A 228 -28.94 -6.49 0.13
N SER A 229 -28.87 -5.45 -0.69
CA SER A 229 -29.96 -5.07 -1.59
C SER A 229 -30.27 -6.20 -2.58
N ILE A 230 -29.22 -6.78 -3.21
CA ILE A 230 -29.38 -7.93 -4.11
C ILE A 230 -30.01 -9.12 -3.38
N SER A 231 -29.56 -9.41 -2.15
CA SER A 231 -30.10 -10.52 -1.36
C SER A 231 -31.59 -10.37 -1.06
N ILE A 232 -32.06 -9.14 -0.81
CA ILE A 232 -33.47 -8.86 -0.53
C ILE A 232 -34.31 -9.05 -1.79
N THR A 233 -33.84 -8.51 -2.94
CA THR A 233 -34.54 -8.65 -4.23
C THR A 233 -34.69 -10.11 -4.65
N THR A 234 -33.66 -10.95 -4.48
CA THR A 234 -33.75 -12.37 -4.85
C THR A 234 -34.77 -13.12 -4.00
N ASN A 235 -34.83 -12.84 -2.70
CA ASN A 235 -35.79 -13.49 -1.81
C ASN A 235 -37.23 -13.08 -2.15
N ILE A 236 -37.48 -11.79 -2.35
CA ILE A 236 -38.81 -11.27 -2.74
C ILE A 236 -39.26 -11.87 -4.08
N PHE A 237 -38.34 -12.01 -5.05
CA PHE A 237 -38.65 -12.60 -6.34
C PHE A 237 -39.04 -14.08 -6.23
N ILE A 238 -38.33 -14.86 -5.41
CA ILE A 238 -38.61 -16.28 -5.20
C ILE A 238 -39.98 -16.47 -4.53
N GLU A 239 -40.27 -15.72 -3.46
CA GLU A 239 -41.56 -15.78 -2.76
C GLU A 239 -42.73 -15.38 -3.67
N SER A 240 -42.55 -14.35 -4.50
CA SER A 240 -43.54 -13.92 -5.49
C SER A 240 -43.85 -15.03 -6.52
N LEU A 241 -42.81 -15.72 -7.01
CA LEU A 241 -42.98 -16.80 -7.99
C LEU A 241 -43.70 -18.02 -7.38
N ILE A 242 -43.39 -18.36 -6.13
CA ILE A 242 -44.08 -19.43 -5.39
C ILE A 242 -45.58 -19.09 -5.21
N PHE A 243 -45.89 -17.86 -4.84
CA PHE A 243 -47.27 -17.41 -4.66
C PHE A 243 -48.09 -17.45 -5.97
N ILE A 244 -47.49 -17.06 -7.10
CA ILE A 244 -48.14 -17.15 -8.42
C ILE A 244 -48.44 -18.60 -8.80
N ILE A 245 -47.49 -19.52 -8.57
CA ILE A 245 -47.70 -20.96 -8.84
C ILE A 245 -48.85 -21.50 -8.00
N TYR A 246 -48.94 -21.12 -6.72
CA TYR A 246 -50.02 -21.56 -5.83
C TYR A 246 -51.40 -21.04 -6.24
N ILE A 247 -51.49 -19.86 -6.86
CA ILE A 247 -52.76 -19.33 -7.39
C ILE A 247 -53.19 -20.03 -8.68
N ILE A 248 -52.24 -20.51 -9.49
CA ILE A 248 -52.51 -21.15 -10.79
C ILE A 248 -52.89 -22.63 -10.62
N LEU A 249 -52.38 -23.30 -9.57
CA LEU A 249 -52.64 -24.71 -9.26
C LEU A 249 -53.94 -24.89 -8.45
#